data_AF-A0A369IC39-F1
#
_entry.id   AF-A0A369IC39-F1
#
_cell.length_a   1.000
_cell.length_b   1.000
_cell.length_c   1.000
_cell.angle_alpha   90.00
_cell.angle_beta   90.00
_cell.angle_gamma   90.00
#
_symmetry.space_group_name_H-M   'P 1'
#
loop_
_entity.id
_entity.type
_entity.pdbx_description
1 polymer ?
#
loop_
_entity_poly.entity_id
_entity_poly.type
_entity_poly.pdbx_seq_one_letter_code
_entity_poly.pdbx_strand_id
1 'polypeptide(L)'
;MKLLLDENIDVRFKFCFDTNVYEVLTVRDMEWNGVKNGKLLKLAADYGFDAFICVDKNLPYQQNLSVLALPVIVIDIYKNVLPSLKVIYPSLVIVLGQSLENQVYVVR
;
A
#
# COMPACT_ATOMS: atom_id res chain seq x y z
N MET A 1 -7.22 -9.86 5.37
CA MET A 1 -5.94 -9.11 5.37
C MET A 1 -6.25 -7.62 5.32
N LYS A 2 -5.63 -6.82 6.19
CA LYS A 2 -5.91 -5.38 6.36
C LYS A 2 -4.87 -4.56 5.60
N LEU A 3 -5.32 -3.73 4.67
CA LEU A 3 -4.48 -3.00 3.73
C LEU A 3 -4.63 -1.50 3.93
N LEU A 4 -3.49 -0.79 3.94
CA LEU A 4 -3.45 0.66 3.94
C LEU A 4 -3.05 1.18 2.57
N LEU A 5 -3.93 1.95 1.94
CA LEU A 5 -3.63 2.67 0.69
C LEU A 5 -3.11 4.08 1.01
N ASP A 6 -2.01 4.45 0.36
CA ASP A 6 -1.40 5.76 0.47
C ASP A 6 -2.30 6.90 -0.05
N GLU A 7 -2.04 8.13 0.38
CA GLU A 7 -2.81 9.33 0.03
C GLU A 7 -2.70 9.72 -1.45
N ASN A 8 -1.68 9.19 -2.13
CA ASN A 8 -1.47 9.33 -3.56
C ASN A 8 -2.33 8.37 -4.39
N ILE A 9 -2.92 7.31 -3.82
CA ILE A 9 -3.77 6.38 -4.57
C ILE A 9 -5.19 6.96 -4.71
N ASP A 10 -5.81 6.79 -5.89
CA ASP A 10 -7.23 7.12 -6.08
C ASP A 10 -8.08 6.34 -5.08
N VAL A 11 -8.80 7.05 -4.20
CA VAL A 11 -9.59 6.45 -3.12
C VAL A 11 -10.61 5.41 -3.62
N ARG A 12 -11.05 5.51 -4.88
CA ARG A 12 -11.99 4.54 -5.46
C ARG A 12 -11.36 3.18 -5.71
N PHE A 13 -10.03 3.09 -5.71
CA PHE A 13 -9.33 1.83 -5.90
C PHE A 13 -9.60 0.83 -4.78
N LYS A 14 -9.90 1.30 -3.55
CA LYS A 14 -10.28 0.42 -2.44
C LYS A 14 -11.51 -0.43 -2.74
N PHE A 15 -12.43 0.06 -3.58
CA PHE A 15 -13.65 -0.66 -3.97
C PHE A 15 -13.40 -1.77 -5.00
N CYS A 16 -12.19 -1.90 -5.53
CA CYS A 16 -11.83 -3.01 -6.41
C CYS A 16 -11.53 -4.30 -5.63
N PHE A 17 -11.27 -4.20 -4.32
CA PHE A 17 -10.90 -5.34 -3.48
C PHE A 17 -12.14 -6.11 -3.00
N ASP A 18 -12.02 -7.44 -2.92
CA ASP A 18 -13.06 -8.28 -2.31
C ASP A 18 -13.10 -8.06 -0.80
N THR A 19 -14.21 -7.51 -0.31
CA THR A 19 -14.41 -7.16 1.10
C THR A 19 -14.50 -8.37 2.03
N ASN A 20 -14.71 -9.57 1.49
CA ASN A 20 -14.69 -10.81 2.29
C ASN A 20 -13.25 -11.27 2.58
N VAL A 21 -12.27 -10.78 1.83
CA VAL A 21 -10.85 -11.17 1.94
C VAL A 21 -10.01 -10.02 2.49
N TYR A 22 -10.30 -8.79 2.07
CA TYR A 22 -9.51 -7.60 2.37
C TYR A 22 -10.31 -6.54 3.12
N GLU A 23 -9.73 -6.02 4.19
CA GLU A 23 -10.18 -4.78 4.83
C GLU A 23 -9.28 -3.65 4.32
N VAL A 24 -9.80 -2.76 3.48
CA VAL A 24 -8.98 -1.74 2.81
C VAL A 24 -9.36 -0.35 3.32
N LEU A 25 -8.39 0.31 3.94
CA LEU A 25 -8.51 1.69 4.41
C LEU A 25 -7.47 2.55 3.69
N THR A 26 -7.77 3.82 3.51
CA THR A 26 -6.82 4.81 2.98
C THR A 26 -6.22 5.64 4.11
N VAL A 27 -5.06 6.25 3.88
CA VAL A 27 -4.49 7.29 4.77
C VAL A 27 -5.53 8.39 5.05
N ARG A 28 -6.39 8.69 4.08
CA ARG A 28 -7.49 9.65 4.25
C ARG A 28 -8.58 9.16 5.19
N ASP A 29 -9.01 7.90 5.05
CA ASP A 29 -10.01 7.29 5.93
C ASP A 29 -9.53 7.25 7.39
N MET A 30 -8.21 7.10 7.59
CA MET A 30 -7.57 7.09 8.90
C MET A 30 -7.25 8.49 9.45
N GLU A 31 -7.51 9.55 8.69
CA GLU A 31 -7.12 10.93 9.01
C GLU A 31 -5.59 11.10 9.22
N TRP A 32 -4.77 10.27 8.58
CA TRP A 32 -3.30 10.26 8.70
C TRP A 32 -2.58 11.08 7.61
N ASN A 33 -3.30 11.96 6.92
CA ASN A 33 -2.74 12.78 5.84
C ASN A 33 -1.55 13.62 6.34
N GLY A 34 -0.45 13.64 5.56
CA GLY A 34 0.75 14.40 5.90
C GLY A 34 1.64 13.79 7.00
N VAL A 35 1.30 12.60 7.53
CA VAL A 35 2.21 11.83 8.39
C VAL A 35 3.39 11.33 7.55
N LYS A 36 4.62 11.62 7.96
CA LYS A 36 5.83 11.18 7.24
C LYS A 36 5.87 9.66 7.13
N ASN A 37 6.26 9.13 5.96
CA ASN A 37 6.33 7.70 5.62
C ASN A 37 6.90 6.79 6.72
N GLY A 38 8.06 7.13 7.30
CA GLY A 38 8.65 6.31 8.36
C GLY A 38 7.76 6.19 9.62
N LYS A 39 7.08 7.28 10.01
CA LYS A 39 6.10 7.26 11.11
C LYS A 39 4.80 6.57 10.67
N LEU A 40 4.39 6.77 9.42
CA LEU A 40 3.17 6.18 8.86
C LEU A 40 3.23 4.65 8.85
N LEU A 41 4.36 4.07 8.40
CA LEU A 41 4.53 2.62 8.37
C LEU A 41 4.52 2.01 9.77
N LYS A 42 5.16 2.67 10.74
CA LYS A 42 5.10 2.24 12.13
C LYS A 42 3.69 2.33 12.69
N LEU A 43 3.00 3.44 12.45
CA LEU A 43 1.62 3.65 12.89
C LEU A 43 0.66 2.62 12.26
N ALA A 44 0.87 2.28 10.99
CA ALA A 44 0.11 1.26 10.29
C ALA A 44 0.34 -0.13 10.90
N ALA A 45 1.61 -0.50 11.15
CA ALA A 45 1.94 -1.74 11.84
C ALA A 45 1.32 -1.81 13.25
N ASP A 46 1.43 -0.73 14.03
CA ASP A 46 0.85 -0.62 15.39
C ASP A 46 -0.69 -0.74 15.38
N TYR A 47 -1.35 -0.31 14.29
CA TYR A 47 -2.80 -0.43 14.09
C TYR A 47 -3.24 -1.77 13.49
N GLY A 48 -2.29 -2.70 13.29
CA GLY A 48 -2.55 -4.04 12.77
C GLY A 48 -2.85 -4.10 11.28
N PHE A 49 -2.35 -3.15 10.49
CA PHE A 49 -2.31 -3.35 9.04
C PHE A 49 -1.32 -4.46 8.69
N ASP A 50 -1.61 -5.20 7.62
CA ASP A 50 -0.79 -6.30 7.10
C ASP A 50 0.10 -5.86 5.93
N ALA A 51 -0.30 -4.83 5.18
CA ALA A 51 0.54 -4.25 4.13
C ALA A 51 0.21 -2.77 3.85
N PHE A 52 1.22 -2.02 3.43
CA PHE A 52 1.07 -0.66 2.91
C PHE A 52 1.24 -0.64 1.39
N ILE A 53 0.35 0.05 0.68
CA ILE A 53 0.35 0.11 -0.78
C ILE A 53 0.47 1.57 -1.23
N CYS A 54 1.46 1.86 -2.07
CA CYS A 54 1.70 3.21 -2.60
C CYS A 54 2.05 3.16 -4.10
N VAL A 55 1.96 4.31 -4.77
CA VAL A 55 2.52 4.49 -6.14
C VAL A 55 3.83 5.29 -6.14
N ASP A 56 4.28 5.79 -4.99
CA ASP A 56 5.53 6.53 -4.88
C ASP A 56 6.75 5.61 -5.02
N LYS A 57 7.44 5.71 -6.16
CA LYS A 57 8.63 4.93 -6.50
C LYS A 57 9.87 5.39 -5.74
N ASN A 58 9.82 6.55 -5.08
CA ASN A 58 10.93 7.04 -4.27
C ASN A 58 10.95 6.43 -2.89
N LEU A 59 9.80 5.93 -2.41
CA LEU A 59 9.66 5.34 -1.08
C LEU A 59 10.74 4.28 -0.82
N PRO A 60 10.98 3.28 -1.68
CA PRO A 60 12.01 2.24 -1.45
C PRO A 60 13.43 2.78 -1.29
N TYR A 61 13.72 3.95 -1.86
CA TYR A 61 15.04 4.58 -1.82
C TYR A 61 15.21 5.54 -0.62
N GLN A 62 14.16 5.76 0.18
CA GLN A 62 14.26 6.55 1.40
C GLN A 62 15.08 5.78 2.44
N GLN A 63 16.31 6.23 2.71
CA GLN A 63 17.28 5.62 3.64
C GLN A 63 16.73 5.41 5.08
N ASN A 64 15.66 6.11 5.47
CA ASN A 64 15.02 6.01 6.78
C ASN A 64 14.01 4.85 6.94
N LEU A 65 13.89 3.97 5.94
CA LEU A 65 13.05 2.76 6.02
C LEU A 65 13.74 1.57 6.74
N SER A 66 14.84 1.82 7.45
CA SER A 66 15.91 0.84 7.72
C SER A 66 15.51 -0.38 8.55
N VAL A 67 14.30 -0.43 9.10
CA VAL A 67 13.59 -1.68 9.44
C VAL A 67 12.14 -1.42 9.10
N LEU A 68 11.68 -1.91 7.94
CA LEU A 68 10.28 -1.80 7.58
C LEU A 68 9.45 -2.48 8.67
N ALA A 69 8.56 -1.72 9.31
CA ALA A 69 7.65 -2.27 10.30
C ALA A 69 6.55 -3.14 9.64
N LEU A 70 6.36 -2.97 8.33
CA LEU A 70 5.31 -3.58 7.53
C LEU A 70 5.79 -3.78 6.08
N PRO A 71 5.36 -4.84 5.36
CA PRO A 71 5.60 -4.94 3.93
C PRO A 71 5.04 -3.72 3.19
N VAL A 72 5.81 -3.28 2.20
CA VAL A 72 5.49 -2.13 1.35
C VAL A 72 5.33 -2.61 -0.07
N ILE A 73 4.19 -2.34 -0.69
CA ILE A 73 3.90 -2.70 -2.07
C ILE A 73 3.84 -1.42 -2.90
N VAL A 74 4.78 -1.30 -3.84
CA VAL A 74 4.84 -0.19 -4.78
C VAL A 74 4.19 -0.62 -6.09
N ILE A 75 3.11 0.05 -6.47
CA ILE A 75 2.47 -0.09 -7.77
C ILE A 75 3.21 0.80 -8.76
N ASP A 76 4.02 0.17 -9.61
CA ASP A 76 4.85 0.85 -10.61
C ASP A 76 4.09 1.00 -11.94
N ILE A 77 3.25 2.04 -11.98
CA ILE A 77 2.46 2.42 -13.17
C ILE A 77 2.99 3.70 -13.82
N TYR A 78 2.68 3.87 -15.10
CA TYR A 78 3.02 5.08 -15.86
C TYR A 78 2.11 6.26 -15.48
N LYS A 79 0.81 6.04 -15.33
CA LYS A 79 -0.17 7.05 -14.90
C LYS A 79 -0.88 6.57 -13.65
N ASN A 80 -0.86 7.39 -12.61
CA ASN A 80 -1.61 7.14 -11.38
C ASN A 80 -3.08 7.55 -11.54
N VAL A 81 -3.84 6.71 -12.23
CA VAL A 81 -5.28 6.88 -12.46
C VAL A 81 -5.98 5.55 -12.23
N LEU A 82 -7.24 5.60 -11.81
CA LEU A 82 -8.02 4.40 -11.49
C LEU A 82 -8.00 3.32 -12.58
N PRO A 83 -8.12 3.62 -13.89
CA PRO A 83 -8.01 2.60 -14.93
C PRO A 83 -6.66 1.88 -14.94
N SER A 84 -5.55 2.60 -14.75
CA SER A 84 -4.22 1.99 -14.69
C SER A 84 -4.05 1.12 -13.45
N LEU A 85 -4.57 1.55 -12.30
CA LEU A 85 -4.57 0.75 -11.07
C LEU A 85 -5.36 -0.56 -11.24
N LYS A 86 -6.51 -0.51 -11.93
CA LYS A 86 -7.32 -1.71 -12.22
C LYS A 86 -6.60 -2.73 -13.09
N VAL A 87 -5.74 -2.29 -14.01
CA VAL A 87 -4.94 -3.20 -14.84
C VAL A 87 -3.92 -3.96 -14.00
N ILE A 88 -3.34 -3.32 -12.97
CA ILE A 88 -2.36 -3.95 -12.08
C ILE A 88 -3.00 -4.80 -10.97
N TYR A 89 -4.29 -4.58 -10.68
CA TYR A 89 -4.99 -5.28 -9.60
C TYR A 89 -4.79 -6.81 -9.58
N PRO A 90 -4.86 -7.55 -10.71
CA PRO A 90 -4.59 -9.00 -10.69
C PRO A 90 -3.18 -9.36 -10.20
N SER A 91 -2.15 -8.64 -10.69
CA SER A 91 -0.77 -8.84 -10.25
C SER A 91 -0.59 -8.50 -8.77
N LEU A 92 -1.27 -7.45 -8.30
CA LEU A 92 -1.28 -7.06 -6.89
C LEU A 92 -1.87 -8.17 -6.01
N VAL A 93 -3.02 -8.74 -6.40
CA VAL A 93 -3.66 -9.84 -5.65
C VAL A 93 -2.77 -11.07 -5.57
N ILE A 94 -2.01 -11.40 -6.63
CA ILE A 94 -1.05 -12.51 -6.62
C ILE A 94 0.02 -12.30 -5.53
N VAL A 95 0.56 -11.08 -5.41
CA VAL A 95 1.54 -10.75 -4.36
C VAL A 95 0.89 -10.79 -2.98
N LEU A 96 -0.31 -10.22 -2.83
CA LEU A 96 -1.07 -10.22 -1.58
C LEU A 96 -1.47 -11.61 -1.11
N GLY A 97 -1.53 -12.60 -2.01
CA GLY A 97 -1.81 -14.00 -1.68
C GLY A 97 -0.60 -14.78 -1.17
N GLN A 98 0.58 -14.17 -1.14
CA GLN A 98 1.82 -14.79 -0.65
C GLN A 98 2.05 -14.45 0.82
N SER A 99 2.95 -15.18 1.47
CA SER A 99 3.48 -14.78 2.78
C SER A 99 4.40 -13.58 2.59
N LEU A 100 3.93 -12.40 2.98
CA LEU A 100 4.69 -11.15 2.85
C LEU A 100 5.66 -10.99 4.02
N GLU A 101 6.92 -10.72 3.70
CA GLU A 101 7.95 -10.32 4.67
C GLU A 101 8.07 -8.79 4.67
N ASN A 102 8.64 -8.21 5.73
CA ASN A 102 8.81 -6.77 5.88
C ASN A 102 9.88 -6.19 4.92
N GLN A 103 9.56 -6.20 3.64
CA GLN A 103 10.39 -5.72 2.54
C GLN A 103 9.52 -4.97 1.51
N VAL A 104 10.19 -4.46 0.48
CA VAL A 104 9.52 -3.78 -0.63
C VAL A 104 9.21 -4.78 -1.74
N TYR A 105 7.95 -4.79 -2.18
CA TYR A 105 7.49 -5.50 -3.37
C TYR A 105 7.13 -4.48 -4.44
N VAL A 106 7.59 -4.68 -5.67
CA VAL A 106 7.26 -3.82 -6.81
C VAL A 106 6.36 -4.59 -7.77
N VAL A 107 5.17 -4.06 -8.04
CA VAL A 107 4.18 -4.67 -8.94
C VAL A 107 4.08 -3.84 -10.21
N ARG A 108 4.22 -4.48 -11.37
CA ARG A 108 4.24 -3.87 -12.71
C ARG A 108 3.24 -4.53 -13.64
#